data_AF-A0A1I6C9E5-F1
#
_entry.id   AF-A0A1I6C9E5-F1
#
_cell.length_a   1.000
_cell.length_b   1.000
_cell.length_c   1.000
_cell.angle_alpha   90.00
_cell.angle_beta   90.00
_cell.angle_gamma   90.00
#
_symmetry.space_group_name_H-M   'P 1'
#
loop_
_entity.id
_entity.type
_entity.pdbx_description
1 polymer ?
#
loop_
_entity_poly.entity_id
_entity_poly.type
_entity_poly.pdbx_seq_one_letter_code
_entity_poly.pdbx_strand_id
1 'polypeptide(L)'
;MNREIVENIVDVLIEHKEGTTQDQEFFFWRYLECCCELAANEVYILDDLALLAEILKEKKAQSLIEPIMLYDYVAGQHLERLVLTSA
;
A
#
# COMPACT_ATOMS: atom_id res chain seq x y z
N MET A 1 10.66 2.11 8.92
CA MET A 1 9.34 2.75 9.15
C MET A 1 8.68 2.19 10.42
N ASN A 2 7.76 2.90 11.08
CA ASN A 2 7.02 2.34 12.24
C ASN A 2 5.91 1.41 11.74
N ARG A 3 5.84 0.16 12.24
CA ARG A 3 4.81 -0.83 11.90
C ARG A 3 3.40 -0.29 12.03
N GLU A 4 3.08 0.40 13.12
CA GLU A 4 1.74 0.93 13.39
C GLU A 4 1.30 1.93 12.31
N ILE A 5 2.24 2.72 11.79
CA ILE A 5 1.96 3.66 10.70
C ILE A 5 1.61 2.89 9.41
N VAL A 6 2.38 1.85 9.07
CA VAL A 6 2.12 1.04 7.87
C VAL A 6 0.81 0.27 8.00
N GLU A 7 0.50 -0.28 9.18
CA GLU A 7 -0.76 -0.96 9.45
C GLU A 7 -1.95 -0.01 9.26
N ASN A 8 -1.88 1.20 9.80
CA ASN A 8 -2.92 2.22 9.64
C ASN A 8 -3.12 2.61 8.17
N ILE A 9 -2.03 2.80 7.41
CA ILE A 9 -2.13 3.13 5.98
C ILE A 9 -2.83 2.01 5.23
N VAL A 10 -2.43 0.76 5.47
CA VAL A 10 -3.04 -0.41 4.82
C VAL A 10 -4.51 -0.54 5.20
N ASP A 11 -4.88 -0.30 6.45
CA ASP A 11 -6.29 -0.34 6.89
C ASP A 11 -7.15 0.72 6.18
N VAL A 12 -6.66 1.96 6.09
CA VAL A 12 -7.36 3.02 5.35
C VAL A 12 -7.52 2.66 3.87
N LEU A 13 -6.48 2.11 3.25
CA LEU A 13 -6.51 1.70 1.85
C LEU A 13 -7.50 0.54 1.61
N ILE A 14 -7.57 -0.44 2.50
CA ILE A 14 -8.55 -1.54 2.41
C ILE A 14 -9.97 -1.00 2.50
N GLU A 15 -10.25 -0.17 3.52
CA GLU A 15 -11.58 0.40 3.76
C GLU A 15 -12.12 1.15 2.54
N HIS A 16 -11.26 1.92 1.87
CA HIS A 16 -11.67 2.76 0.75
C HIS A 16 -11.59 2.06 -0.60
N LYS A 17 -10.79 0.99 -0.74
CA LYS A 17 -10.78 0.14 -1.94
C LYS A 17 -12.10 -0.61 -2.12
N GLU A 18 -12.71 -1.04 -1.02
CA GLU A 18 -14.01 -1.74 -1.03
C GLU A 18 -15.20 -0.78 -1.12
N GLY A 19 -14.95 0.53 -1.09
CA GLY A 19 -15.96 1.56 -1.23
C GLY A 19 -16.70 1.49 -2.55
N THR A 20 -18.02 1.66 -2.53
CA THR A 20 -18.89 1.60 -3.72
C THR A 20 -19.21 2.97 -4.29
N THR A 21 -18.71 4.05 -3.69
CA THR A 21 -18.97 5.43 -4.14
C THR A 21 -17.78 6.00 -4.88
N GLN A 22 -18.07 6.91 -5.83
CA GLN A 22 -17.04 7.64 -6.57
C GLN A 22 -16.12 8.45 -5.64
N ASP A 23 -16.65 8.98 -4.55
CA ASP A 23 -15.88 9.73 -3.55
C ASP A 23 -14.89 8.83 -2.80
N GLN A 24 -15.28 7.59 -2.48
CA GLN A 24 -14.39 6.60 -1.85
C GLN A 24 -13.28 6.15 -2.80
N GLU A 25 -13.61 5.91 -4.07
CA GLU A 25 -12.62 5.58 -5.10
C GLU A 25 -11.62 6.73 -5.30
N PHE A 26 -12.12 7.97 -5.39
CA PHE A 26 -11.26 9.16 -5.49
C PHE A 26 -10.34 9.28 -4.27
N PHE A 27 -10.89 9.10 -3.07
CA PHE A 27 -10.11 9.12 -1.84
C PHE A 27 -9.02 8.04 -1.83
N PHE A 28 -9.35 6.81 -2.23
CA PHE A 28 -8.40 5.71 -2.31
C PHE A 28 -7.18 6.07 -3.16
N TRP A 29 -7.41 6.55 -4.40
CA TRP A 29 -6.32 6.91 -5.30
C TRP A 29 -5.50 8.09 -4.79
N ARG A 30 -6.15 9.13 -4.26
CA ARG A 30 -5.45 10.30 -3.70
C ARG A 30 -4.63 9.95 -2.46
N TYR A 31 -5.16 9.09 -1.59
CA TYR A 31 -4.45 8.67 -0.40
C TYR A 31 -3.26 7.77 -0.73
N LEU A 32 -3.42 6.86 -1.69
CA LEU A 32 -2.33 6.01 -2.17
C LEU A 32 -1.22 6.84 -2.84
N GLU A 33 -1.57 7.81 -3.69
CA GLU A 33 -0.62 8.75 -4.29
C GLU A 33 0.21 9.45 -3.20
N CYS A 34 -0.45 10.01 -2.18
CA CYS A 34 0.22 10.64 -1.04
C CYS A 34 1.21 9.70 -0.33
N CYS A 35 0.88 8.41 -0.17
CA CYS A 35 1.74 7.43 0.49
C CYS A 35 2.93 6.99 -0.38
N CYS A 36 2.81 7.10 -1.70
CA CYS A 36 3.83 6.73 -2.68
C CYS A 36 4.68 7.92 -3.15
N GLU A 37 4.36 9.16 -2.75
CA GLU A 37 5.14 10.34 -3.09
C GLU A 37 6.15 10.71 -1.98
N LEU A 38 7.43 10.40 -2.22
CA LEU A 38 8.54 10.73 -1.32
C LEU A 38 8.64 12.23 -0.98
N ALA A 39 8.19 13.11 -1.88
CA ALA A 39 8.31 14.55 -1.75
C ALA A 39 7.19 15.20 -0.93
N ALA A 40 6.10 14.48 -0.65
CA ALA A 40 4.87 15.06 -0.12
C ALA A 40 4.67 14.82 1.39
N ASN A 41 5.26 13.78 1.99
CA ASN A 41 4.92 13.35 3.34
C ASN A 41 6.10 12.84 4.17
N GLU A 42 5.96 12.90 5.50
CA GLU A 42 6.87 12.27 6.46
C GLU A 42 6.87 10.72 6.38
N VAL A 43 5.93 10.15 5.62
CA VAL A 43 5.73 8.71 5.49
C VAL A 43 5.70 8.31 4.01
N TYR A 44 6.70 7.53 3.61
CA TYR A 44 6.78 6.89 2.29
C TYR A 44 6.59 5.39 2.47
N ILE A 45 5.45 4.85 2.02
CA ILE A 45 5.05 3.47 2.31
C ILE A 45 5.98 2.43 1.64
N LEU A 46 6.73 2.84 0.60
CA LEU A 46 7.63 1.97 -0.15
C LEU A 46 9.07 1.97 0.40
N ASP A 47 9.34 2.68 1.50
CA ASP A 47 10.66 2.71 2.16
C ASP A 47 11.04 1.35 2.77
N ASP A 48 10.05 0.62 3.28
CA ASP A 48 10.23 -0.68 3.92
C ASP A 48 9.30 -1.73 3.30
N LEU A 49 9.69 -2.22 2.12
CA LEU A 49 8.91 -3.20 1.35
C LEU A 49 8.76 -4.55 2.07
N ALA A 50 9.70 -4.91 2.95
CA ALA A 50 9.61 -6.15 3.72
C ALA A 50 8.51 -6.06 4.78
N LEU A 51 8.49 -4.97 5.54
CA LEU A 51 7.43 -4.68 6.51
C LEU A 51 6.06 -4.55 5.83
N LEU A 52 5.99 -3.84 4.70
CA LEU A 52 4.75 -3.72 3.93
C LEU A 52 4.28 -5.10 3.44
N ALA A 53 5.17 -5.95 2.91
CA ALA A 53 4.82 -7.29 2.47
C ALA A 53 4.25 -8.15 3.60
N GLU A 54 4.85 -8.09 4.79
CA GLU A 54 4.37 -8.79 5.99
C GLU A 54 2.94 -8.37 6.34
N ILE A 55 2.69 -7.06 6.45
CA ILE A 55 1.38 -6.51 6.80
C ILE A 55 0.32 -6.84 5.73
N LEU A 56 0.67 -6.75 4.44
CA LEU A 56 -0.25 -7.11 3.36
C LEU A 56 -0.64 -8.60 3.42
N LYS A 57 0.25 -9.49 3.86
CA LYS A 57 -0.09 -10.91 4.08
C LYS A 57 -1.03 -11.08 5.27
N GLU A 58 -0.69 -10.48 6.41
CA GLU A 58 -1.47 -10.58 7.64
C GLU A 58 -2.90 -10.10 7.45
N LYS A 59 -3.06 -8.97 6.74
CA LYS A 59 -4.36 -8.36 6.47
C LYS A 59 -5.06 -8.90 5.21
N LYS A 60 -4.45 -9.87 4.50
CA LYS A 60 -4.95 -10.43 3.22
C LYS A 60 -5.25 -9.34 2.16
N ALA A 61 -4.38 -8.33 2.09
CA ALA A 61 -4.54 -7.13 1.27
C ALA A 61 -3.64 -7.13 0.02
N GLN A 62 -3.30 -8.30 -0.51
CA GLN A 62 -2.41 -8.44 -1.66
C GLN A 62 -2.93 -7.71 -2.92
N SER A 63 -4.25 -7.46 -3.00
CA SER A 63 -4.86 -6.68 -4.08
C SER A 63 -4.47 -5.19 -4.10
N LEU A 64 -3.74 -4.70 -3.09
CA LEU A 64 -3.14 -3.35 -3.08
C LEU A 64 -1.85 -3.26 -3.91
N ILE A 65 -1.23 -4.39 -4.25
CA ILE A 65 0.02 -4.42 -5.02
C ILE A 65 -0.18 -3.86 -6.43
N GLU A 66 -1.28 -4.21 -7.10
CA GLU A 66 -1.60 -3.69 -8.44
C GLU A 66 -1.72 -2.15 -8.46
N PRO A 67 -2.50 -1.50 -7.57
CA PRO A 67 -2.49 -0.05 -7.42
C PRO A 67 -1.11 0.54 -7.14
N ILE A 68 -0.29 -0.08 -6.28
CA ILE A 68 1.07 0.39 -5.98
C ILE A 68 1.95 0.37 -7.24
N MET A 69 1.84 -0.67 -8.07
CA MET A 69 2.59 -0.77 -9.34
C MET A 69 2.29 0.36 -10.32
N LEU A 70 1.13 1.03 -10.21
CA LEU A 70 0.81 2.19 -11.03
C LEU A 70 1.63 3.43 -10.65
N TYR A 71 2.09 3.53 -9.39
CA TYR A 71 2.92 4.63 -8.90
C TYR A 71 4.41 4.31 -9.00
N ASP A 72 4.80 3.10 -8.58
CA ASP A 72 6.17 2.60 -8.70
C ASP A 72 6.16 1.13 -9.09
N TYR A 73 6.34 0.88 -10.38
CA TYR A 73 6.35 -0.46 -10.94
C TYR A 73 7.47 -1.34 -10.37
N VAL A 74 8.65 -0.76 -10.11
CA VAL A 74 9.82 -1.54 -9.64
C VAL A 74 9.62 -1.93 -8.18
N ALA A 75 9.20 -1.01 -7.34
CA ALA A 75 8.86 -1.29 -5.94
C ALA A 75 7.69 -2.27 -5.85
N GLY A 76 6.64 -2.10 -6.67
CA GLY A 76 5.50 -3.01 -6.73
C GLY A 76 5.87 -4.43 -7.14
N GLN A 77 6.75 -4.63 -8.13
CA GLN A 77 7.26 -5.96 -8.47
C GLN A 77 8.06 -6.61 -7.35
N HIS A 78 8.88 -5.83 -6.64
CA HIS A 78 9.64 -6.35 -5.51
C HIS A 78 8.68 -6.76 -4.39
N LEU A 79 7.69 -5.91 -4.09
CA LEU A 79 6.64 -6.19 -3.12
C LEU A 79 5.88 -7.48 -3.46
N GLU A 80 5.47 -7.66 -4.71
CA GLU A 80 4.82 -8.89 -5.19
C GLU A 80 5.67 -10.13 -4.91
N ARG A 81 6.97 -10.09 -5.22
CA ARG A 81 7.86 -11.22 -4.95
C ARG A 81 7.97 -11.52 -3.46
N LEU A 82 8.11 -10.50 -2.61
CA LEU A 82 8.15 -10.68 -1.15
C LEU A 82 6.85 -11.32 -0.65
N VAL A 83 5.71 -10.86 -1.17
CA VAL A 83 4.40 -11.41 -0.82
C VAL A 83 4.27 -12.88 -1.25
N LEU A 84 4.81 -13.26 -2.41
CA LEU A 84 4.74 -14.64 -2.91
C LEU A 84 5.79 -15.60 -2.32
N THR A 85 6.91 -15.11 -1.79
CA THR A 85 8.06 -15.96 -1.41
C THR A 85 8.22 -16.25 0.09
N SER A 86 7.65 -15.46 1.00
CA SER A 86 7.68 -15.83 2.43
C SER A 86 6.59 -16.87 2.73
N ALA A 87 7.02 -18.11 2.86
CA ALA A 87 6.28 -19.29 3.34
C ALA A 87 6.87 -19.75 4.68
#